data_AF-A0A2H3C4N0-F1
#
_entry.id   AF-A0A2H3C4N0-F1
#
_cell.length_a   1.000
_cell.length_b   1.000
_cell.length_c   1.000
_cell.angle_alpha   90.00
_cell.angle_beta   90.00
_cell.angle_gamma   90.00
#
_symmetry.space_group_name_H-M   'P 1'
#
loop_
_entity.id
_entity.type
_entity.pdbx_description
1 polymer ?
#
loop_
_entity_poly.entity_id
_entity_poly.type
_entity_poly.pdbx_seq_one_letter_code
_entity_poly.pdbx_strand_id
1 'polypeptide(L)'
;MSWTGDACSMKVYMEAVENTCAGIMTLTAQQSFLLFGINASLFIYYVLHRFRDSWSILCLVTWISIVELFMTATHASLLFEQLSLHNTTFALAWTANTIPLITVSLSLPVQLFLIRRVNELSKSLVLTGLLGFLSLFSAIMSFGTTRLALAYEWPAAICNLGIAASLFWYLTNEKDVSLDQFLRIATECAIPVALFCMGDIILATAVSPTGWRGFFEFSLSRLYSTTFFATLNARAPKEAPDIDNDTFKVLVEKRVASCESEEEKRATRAVLSLLL
;
A
#
# COMPACT_ATOMS: atom_id res chain seq x y z
N MET A 1 -16.44 -40.00 -7.62
CA MET A 1 -15.02 -39.61 -7.45
C MET A 1 -14.72 -39.65 -5.96
N SER A 2 -13.80 -40.53 -5.55
CA SER A 2 -13.54 -40.88 -4.16
C SER A 2 -12.51 -39.96 -3.51
N TRP A 3 -12.91 -39.31 -2.41
CA TRP A 3 -12.16 -38.35 -1.59
C TRP A 3 -10.96 -38.94 -0.80
N THR A 4 -10.61 -40.20 -0.98
CA THR A 4 -9.63 -40.90 -0.14
C THR A 4 -8.21 -40.91 -0.70
N GLY A 5 -8.03 -40.60 -1.99
CA GLY A 5 -6.69 -40.42 -2.61
C GLY A 5 -6.06 -39.05 -2.30
N ASP A 6 -6.88 -38.05 -1.98
CA ASP A 6 -6.43 -36.66 -1.82
C ASP A 6 -5.76 -36.40 -0.47
N ALA A 7 -6.08 -37.16 0.58
CA ALA A 7 -5.55 -36.91 1.92
C ALA A 7 -4.03 -37.17 2.05
N CYS A 8 -3.49 -38.15 1.31
CA CYS A 8 -2.05 -38.43 1.32
C CYS A 8 -1.27 -37.40 0.48
N SER A 9 -1.84 -36.96 -0.64
CA SER A 9 -1.30 -35.85 -1.43
C SER A 9 -1.36 -34.53 -0.66
N MET A 10 -2.45 -34.25 0.06
CA MET A 10 -2.63 -33.07 0.90
C MET A 10 -1.59 -33.01 2.02
N LYS A 11 -1.19 -34.15 2.59
CA LYS A 11 -0.21 -34.18 3.70
C LYS A 11 1.20 -33.90 3.22
N VAL A 12 1.64 -34.50 2.10
CA VAL A 12 2.93 -34.21 1.47
C VAL A 12 2.96 -32.78 0.94
N TYR A 13 1.83 -32.29 0.42
CA TYR A 13 1.66 -30.91 0.01
C TYR A 13 1.76 -29.96 1.20
N MET A 14 1.11 -30.26 2.33
CA MET A 14 1.20 -29.48 3.57
C MET A 14 2.62 -29.48 4.13
N GLU A 15 3.36 -30.60 4.07
CA GLU A 15 4.72 -30.73 4.62
C GLU A 15 5.78 -30.03 3.72
N ALA A 16 5.59 -30.04 2.40
CA ALA A 16 6.39 -29.26 1.45
C ALA A 16 6.07 -27.75 1.50
N VAL A 17 4.79 -27.41 1.71
CA VAL A 17 4.31 -26.06 2.00
C VAL A 17 4.91 -25.58 3.32
N GLU A 18 4.94 -26.42 4.37
CA GLU A 18 5.42 -26.04 5.70
C GLU A 18 6.91 -25.64 5.69
N ASN A 19 7.77 -26.40 5.01
CA ASN A 19 9.21 -26.10 4.94
C ASN A 19 9.58 -25.00 3.92
N THR A 20 8.85 -24.89 2.80
CA THR A 20 9.15 -23.87 1.77
C THR A 20 8.46 -22.54 2.06
N CYS A 21 7.28 -22.55 2.70
CA CYS A 21 6.55 -21.33 3.04
C CYS A 21 7.17 -20.59 4.21
N ALA A 22 7.78 -21.26 5.20
CA ALA A 22 8.35 -20.54 6.35
C ALA A 22 9.41 -19.51 5.92
N GLY A 23 10.31 -19.91 5.00
CA GLY A 23 11.31 -19.01 4.42
C GLY A 23 10.69 -17.85 3.63
N ILE A 24 9.74 -18.15 2.73
CA ILE A 24 9.09 -17.12 1.90
C ILE A 24 8.24 -16.18 2.74
N MET A 25 7.55 -16.68 3.77
CA MET A 25 6.78 -15.85 4.69
C MET A 25 7.67 -14.94 5.53
N THR A 26 8.85 -15.43 5.95
CA THR A 26 9.85 -14.59 6.64
C THR A 26 10.35 -13.48 5.72
N LEU A 27 10.68 -13.80 4.46
CA LEU A 27 11.07 -12.81 3.46
C LEU A 27 9.96 -11.79 3.20
N THR A 28 8.72 -12.25 3.10
CA THR A 28 7.54 -11.41 2.90
C THR A 28 7.33 -10.46 4.10
N ALA A 29 7.48 -10.96 5.32
CA ALA A 29 7.40 -10.14 6.52
C ALA A 29 8.53 -9.09 6.56
N GLN A 30 9.78 -9.48 6.28
CA GLN A 30 10.92 -8.57 6.21
C GLN A 30 10.70 -7.45 5.19
N GLN A 31 10.24 -7.80 3.98
CA GLN A 31 9.91 -6.82 2.96
C GLN A 31 8.78 -5.89 3.42
N SER A 32 7.73 -6.42 4.06
CA SER A 32 6.65 -5.59 4.57
C SER A 32 7.15 -4.60 5.64
N PHE A 33 8.08 -4.98 6.51
CA PHE A 33 8.66 -4.07 7.49
C PHE A 33 9.56 -3.01 6.84
N LEU A 34 10.33 -3.38 5.81
CA LEU A 34 11.12 -2.44 5.04
C LEU A 34 10.25 -1.40 4.34
N LEU A 35 9.18 -1.84 3.66
CA LEU A 35 8.24 -0.93 2.99
C LEU A 35 7.47 -0.07 4.00
N PHE A 36 7.14 -0.60 5.18
CA PHE A 36 6.58 0.19 6.27
C PHE A 36 7.54 1.31 6.72
N GLY A 37 8.84 1.02 6.85
CA GLY A 37 9.86 2.03 7.16
C GLY A 37 9.92 3.16 6.11
N ILE A 38 9.82 2.81 4.83
CA ILE A 38 9.73 3.79 3.73
C ILE A 38 8.45 4.62 3.83
N ASN A 39 7.30 3.99 4.11
CA ASN A 39 6.04 4.71 4.29
C ASN A 39 6.07 5.64 5.51
N ALA A 40 6.69 5.20 6.61
CA ALA A 40 6.88 6.00 7.80
C ALA A 40 7.76 7.22 7.51
N SER A 41 8.88 7.06 6.80
CA SER A 41 9.74 8.20 6.45
C SER A 41 9.04 9.20 5.52
N LEU A 42 8.27 8.73 4.54
CA LEU A 42 7.45 9.59 3.68
C LEU A 42 6.34 10.31 4.46
N PHE A 43 5.71 9.63 5.42
CA PHE A 43 4.72 10.24 6.31
C PHE A 43 5.34 11.32 7.21
N ILE A 44 6.51 11.05 7.80
CA ILE A 44 7.25 12.04 8.60
C ILE A 44 7.58 13.27 7.74
N TYR A 45 8.10 13.05 6.53
CA TYR A 45 8.40 14.13 5.60
C TYR A 45 7.17 15.00 5.31
N TYR A 46 6.01 14.37 5.08
CA TYR A 46 4.73 15.05 4.89
C TYR A 46 4.35 15.93 6.08
N VAL A 47 4.46 15.40 7.31
CA VAL A 47 4.11 16.12 8.55
C VAL A 47 5.04 17.34 8.76
N LEU A 48 6.34 17.18 8.47
CA LEU A 48 7.33 18.24 8.65
C LEU A 48 7.19 19.38 7.65
N HIS A 49 6.89 19.09 6.37
CA HIS A 49 6.83 20.11 5.31
C HIS A 49 5.55 20.95 5.30
N ARG A 50 4.60 20.68 6.21
CA ARG A 50 3.36 21.48 6.42
C ARG A 50 2.66 21.87 5.11
N PHE A 51 2.31 20.88 4.31
CA PHE A 51 1.37 21.11 3.22
C PHE A 51 0.07 21.70 3.79
N ARG A 52 -0.37 22.86 3.31
CA ARG A 52 -1.69 23.45 3.64
C ARG A 52 -2.78 22.71 2.89
N ASP A 53 -2.81 21.40 3.07
CA ASP A 53 -3.71 20.50 2.37
C ASP A 53 -5.13 20.62 2.92
N SER A 54 -6.11 20.36 2.05
CA SER A 54 -7.52 20.32 2.42
C SER A 54 -7.79 19.22 3.46
N TRP A 55 -8.83 19.41 4.28
CA TRP A 55 -9.27 18.42 5.27
C TRP A 55 -9.47 17.02 4.69
N SER A 56 -9.92 16.89 3.45
CA SER A 56 -10.08 15.59 2.78
C SER A 56 -8.76 14.84 2.60
N ILE A 57 -7.69 15.54 2.23
CA ILE A 57 -6.35 14.93 2.09
C ILE A 57 -5.80 14.58 3.47
N LEU A 58 -6.02 15.44 4.47
CA LEU A 58 -5.60 15.16 5.83
C LEU A 58 -6.30 13.90 6.39
N CYS A 59 -7.62 13.79 6.23
CA CYS A 59 -8.37 12.59 6.61
C CYS A 59 -7.84 11.35 5.88
N LEU A 60 -7.51 11.47 4.59
CA LEU A 60 -6.96 10.37 3.80
C LEU A 60 -5.58 9.93 4.28
N VAL A 61 -4.68 10.89 4.55
CA VAL A 61 -3.36 10.62 5.14
C VAL A 61 -3.51 9.89 6.48
N THR A 62 -4.36 10.40 7.38
CA THR A 62 -4.60 9.77 8.68
C THR A 62 -5.19 8.37 8.53
N TRP A 63 -6.16 8.18 7.63
CA TRP A 63 -6.73 6.87 7.34
C TRP A 63 -5.68 5.87 6.89
N ILE A 64 -4.88 6.22 5.88
CA ILE A 64 -3.82 5.36 5.35
C ILE A 64 -2.80 5.01 6.45
N SER A 65 -2.38 5.98 7.26
CA SER A 65 -1.46 5.72 8.37
C SER A 65 -2.02 4.74 9.41
N ILE A 66 -3.30 4.85 9.77
CA ILE A 66 -3.96 3.92 10.70
C ILE A 66 -4.01 2.51 10.10
N VAL A 67 -4.40 2.40 8.84
CA VAL A 67 -4.49 1.11 8.15
C VAL A 67 -3.11 0.46 8.00
N GLU A 68 -2.08 1.24 7.69
CA GLU A 68 -0.68 0.77 7.62
C GLU A 68 -0.18 0.22 8.96
N LEU A 69 -0.50 0.89 10.07
CA LEU A 69 -0.16 0.39 11.42
C LEU A 69 -0.87 -0.93 11.72
N PHE A 70 -2.16 -1.02 11.38
CA PHE A 70 -2.95 -2.24 11.57
C PHE A 70 -2.41 -3.41 10.72
N MET A 71 -2.02 -3.14 9.47
CA MET A 71 -1.35 -4.12 8.61
C MET A 71 -0.01 -4.57 9.20
N THR A 72 0.79 -3.64 9.75
CA THR A 72 2.09 -3.99 10.37
C THR A 72 1.89 -4.90 11.57
N ALA A 73 0.92 -4.57 12.44
CA ALA A 73 0.59 -5.40 13.59
C ALA A 73 0.10 -6.79 13.17
N THR A 74 -0.72 -6.86 12.11
CA THR A 74 -1.21 -8.13 11.55
C THR A 74 -0.08 -8.99 10.98
N HIS A 75 0.87 -8.40 10.25
CA HIS A 75 2.02 -9.15 9.73
C HIS A 75 2.98 -9.58 10.86
N ALA A 76 3.14 -8.74 11.91
CA ALA A 76 3.95 -9.08 13.07
C ALA A 76 3.34 -10.24 13.88
N SER A 77 2.02 -10.26 14.07
CA SER A 77 1.34 -11.37 14.73
C SER A 77 1.44 -12.66 13.91
N LEU A 78 1.32 -12.57 12.59
CA LEU A 78 1.53 -13.70 11.69
C LEU A 78 2.94 -14.28 11.84
N LEU A 79 3.97 -13.43 11.84
CA LEU A 79 5.36 -13.85 12.04
C LEU A 79 5.57 -14.48 13.42
N PHE A 80 4.99 -13.90 14.46
CA PHE A 80 5.08 -14.43 15.82
C PHE A 80 4.46 -15.83 15.93
N GLU A 81 3.29 -16.05 15.34
CA GLU A 81 2.63 -17.37 15.32
C GLU A 81 3.41 -18.41 14.52
N GLN A 82 4.10 -18.01 13.43
CA GLN A 82 4.99 -18.91 12.71
C GLN A 82 6.20 -19.33 13.57
N LEU A 83 6.70 -18.44 14.43
CA LEU A 83 7.85 -18.72 15.31
C LEU A 83 7.46 -19.47 16.59
N SER A 84 6.21 -19.34 17.06
CA SER A 84 5.75 -19.87 18.35
C SER A 84 5.46 -21.38 18.35
N LEU A 85 5.53 -22.05 17.18
CA LEU A 85 5.19 -23.48 16.98
C LEU A 85 3.79 -23.86 17.50
N HIS A 86 2.92 -22.90 17.80
CA HIS A 86 1.54 -23.13 18.25
C HIS A 86 0.56 -23.09 17.07
N ASN A 87 -0.59 -23.77 17.21
CA ASN A 87 -1.65 -23.97 16.22
C ASN A 87 -1.77 -22.84 15.15
N THR A 88 -1.07 -23.03 14.03
CA THR A 88 -0.97 -22.05 12.93
C THR A 88 -2.30 -21.87 12.19
N THR A 89 -3.26 -22.78 12.36
CA THR A 89 -4.49 -22.84 11.55
C THR A 89 -5.46 -21.68 11.81
N PHE A 90 -5.61 -21.23 13.07
CA PHE A 90 -6.52 -20.13 13.39
C PHE A 90 -6.00 -18.78 12.90
N ALA A 91 -4.72 -18.48 13.17
CA ALA A 91 -4.08 -17.25 12.72
C ALA A 91 -4.07 -17.15 11.18
N LEU A 92 -3.81 -18.27 10.49
CA LEU A 92 -3.84 -18.32 9.03
C LEU A 92 -5.25 -18.04 8.48
N ALA A 93 -6.29 -18.63 9.08
CA ALA A 93 -7.67 -18.44 8.64
C ALA A 93 -8.18 -17.01 8.87
N TRP A 94 -7.83 -16.40 10.02
CA TRP A 94 -8.18 -15.01 10.27
C TRP A 94 -7.47 -14.07 9.30
N THR A 95 -6.17 -14.27 9.08
CA THR A 95 -5.36 -13.44 8.20
C THR A 95 -5.82 -13.53 6.75
N ALA A 96 -6.13 -14.73 6.25
CA ALA A 96 -6.60 -14.96 4.89
C ALA A 96 -7.91 -14.22 4.56
N ASN A 97 -8.76 -13.98 5.56
CA ASN A 97 -9.99 -13.21 5.36
C ASN A 97 -9.80 -11.70 5.58
N THR A 98 -8.86 -11.31 6.45
CA THR A 98 -8.71 -9.91 6.88
C THR A 98 -7.81 -9.11 5.94
N ILE A 99 -6.73 -9.70 5.43
CA ILE A 99 -5.78 -8.98 4.55
C ILE A 99 -6.45 -8.43 3.29
N PRO A 100 -7.27 -9.18 2.52
CA PRO A 100 -7.94 -8.63 1.36
C PRO A 100 -8.82 -7.43 1.69
N LEU A 101 -9.55 -7.48 2.81
CA LEU A 101 -10.40 -6.38 3.27
C LEU A 101 -9.57 -5.14 3.61
N ILE A 102 -8.46 -5.31 4.33
CA ILE A 102 -7.58 -4.20 4.68
C ILE A 102 -6.93 -3.61 3.43
N THR A 103 -6.42 -4.45 2.53
CA THR A 103 -5.81 -4.03 1.25
C THR A 103 -6.79 -3.25 0.39
N VAL A 104 -8.06 -3.64 0.33
CA VAL A 104 -9.11 -2.88 -0.37
C VAL A 104 -9.42 -1.56 0.30
N SER A 105 -9.49 -1.55 1.62
CA SER A 105 -9.73 -0.32 2.40
C SER A 105 -8.63 0.73 2.21
N LEU A 106 -7.42 0.28 1.85
CA LEU A 106 -6.28 1.13 1.54
C LEU A 106 -6.22 1.49 0.05
N SER A 107 -6.41 0.53 -0.84
CA SER A 107 -6.28 0.72 -2.28
C SER A 107 -7.39 1.58 -2.88
N LEU A 108 -8.65 1.41 -2.47
CA LEU A 108 -9.77 2.18 -2.99
C LEU A 108 -9.56 3.70 -2.88
N PRO A 109 -9.27 4.27 -1.69
CA PRO A 109 -9.10 5.71 -1.61
C PRO A 109 -7.84 6.22 -2.33
N VAL A 110 -6.77 5.42 -2.40
CA VAL A 110 -5.57 5.76 -3.19
C VAL A 110 -5.87 5.75 -4.70
N GLN A 111 -6.60 4.75 -5.18
CA GLN A 111 -7.04 4.68 -6.58
C GLN A 111 -7.95 5.85 -6.93
N LEU A 112 -8.95 6.17 -6.10
CA LEU A 112 -9.82 7.34 -6.31
C LEU A 112 -9.02 8.65 -6.33
N PHE A 113 -8.02 8.78 -5.46
CA PHE A 113 -7.11 9.92 -5.48
C PHE A 113 -6.36 10.03 -6.80
N LEU A 114 -5.77 8.94 -7.30
CA LEU A 114 -5.04 8.93 -8.58
C LEU A 114 -5.98 9.12 -9.78
N ILE A 115 -7.17 8.54 -9.77
CA ILE A 115 -8.20 8.70 -10.81
C ILE A 115 -8.63 10.17 -10.93
N ARG A 116 -8.79 10.85 -9.79
CA ARG A 116 -9.05 12.30 -9.79
C ARG A 116 -7.91 13.07 -10.47
N ARG A 117 -6.65 12.69 -10.24
CA ARG A 117 -5.50 13.30 -10.94
C ARG A 117 -5.53 13.02 -12.44
N VAL A 118 -5.86 11.78 -12.83
CA VAL A 118 -6.06 11.44 -14.25
C VAL A 118 -7.19 12.29 -14.86
N ASN A 119 -8.26 12.60 -14.13
CA ASN A 119 -9.31 13.50 -14.61
C ASN A 119 -8.81 14.94 -14.82
N GLU A 120 -8.04 15.46 -13.86
CA GLU A 120 -7.46 16.81 -13.92
C GLU A 120 -6.56 16.97 -15.17
N LEU A 121 -5.83 15.91 -15.55
CA LEU A 121 -4.95 15.89 -16.74
C LEU A 121 -5.71 15.61 -18.04
N SER A 122 -6.55 14.56 -18.06
CA SER A 122 -7.24 14.10 -19.27
C SER A 122 -8.42 14.97 -19.66
N LYS A 123 -9.05 15.64 -18.70
CA LYS A 123 -10.35 16.31 -18.82
C LYS A 123 -11.46 15.40 -19.36
N SER A 124 -11.26 14.08 -19.36
CA SER A 124 -12.17 13.09 -19.93
C SER A 124 -12.95 12.38 -18.82
N LEU A 125 -14.20 12.79 -18.64
CA LEU A 125 -15.10 12.17 -17.67
C LEU A 125 -15.37 10.69 -17.97
N VAL A 126 -15.28 10.26 -19.23
CA VAL A 126 -15.50 8.86 -19.63
C VAL A 126 -14.38 7.97 -19.09
N LEU A 127 -13.12 8.38 -19.27
CA LEU A 127 -11.96 7.64 -18.76
C LEU A 127 -11.99 7.57 -17.23
N THR A 128 -12.22 8.71 -16.58
CA THR A 128 -12.35 8.79 -15.13
C THR A 128 -13.51 7.94 -14.60
N GLY A 129 -14.66 7.98 -15.28
CA GLY A 129 -15.82 7.16 -14.92
C GLY A 129 -15.55 5.66 -15.04
N LEU A 130 -14.85 5.24 -16.10
CA LEU A 130 -14.48 3.83 -16.30
C LEU A 130 -13.50 3.34 -15.23
N LEU A 131 -12.45 4.11 -14.94
CA LEU A 131 -11.48 3.75 -13.88
C LEU A 131 -12.13 3.77 -12.50
N GLY A 132 -12.99 4.76 -12.24
CA GLY A 132 -13.75 4.86 -10.99
C GLY A 132 -14.70 3.67 -10.80
N PHE A 133 -15.39 3.25 -11.87
CA PHE A 133 -16.23 2.07 -11.84
C PHE A 133 -15.43 0.80 -11.57
N LEU A 134 -14.29 0.60 -12.23
CA LEU A 134 -13.42 -0.57 -12.00
C LEU A 134 -12.89 -0.63 -10.56
N SER A 135 -12.48 0.51 -10.01
CA SER A 135 -12.01 0.64 -8.62
C SER A 135 -13.12 0.36 -7.60
N LEU A 136 -14.34 0.86 -7.84
CA LEU A 136 -15.47 0.58 -6.95
C LEU A 136 -15.93 -0.88 -7.08
N PHE A 137 -15.94 -1.41 -8.30
CA PHE A 137 -16.31 -2.79 -8.57
C PHE A 137 -15.35 -3.77 -7.90
N SER A 138 -14.03 -3.53 -7.98
CA SER A 138 -13.06 -4.37 -7.25
C SER A 138 -13.30 -4.33 -5.74
N ALA A 139 -13.56 -3.14 -5.17
CA ALA A 139 -13.84 -3.00 -3.75
C ALA A 139 -15.09 -3.78 -3.32
N ILE A 140 -16.20 -3.65 -4.05
CA ILE A 140 -17.45 -4.38 -3.78
C ILE A 140 -17.21 -5.90 -3.82
N MET A 141 -16.45 -6.38 -4.81
CA MET A 141 -16.15 -7.80 -4.96
C MET A 141 -15.29 -8.33 -3.80
N SER A 142 -14.35 -7.52 -3.29
CA SER A 142 -13.53 -7.91 -2.13
C SER A 142 -14.33 -7.95 -0.83
N PHE A 143 -15.35 -7.10 -0.64
CA PHE A 143 -16.27 -7.20 0.50
C PHE A 143 -17.28 -8.35 0.33
N GLY A 144 -17.70 -8.64 -0.89
CA GLY A 144 -18.80 -9.57 -1.18
C GLY A 144 -18.45 -11.04 -1.02
N THR A 145 -17.19 -11.46 -1.26
CA THR A 145 -16.85 -12.89 -1.29
C THR A 145 -15.40 -13.19 -0.95
N THR A 146 -15.12 -13.77 0.22
CA THR A 146 -13.81 -14.37 0.53
C THR A 146 -13.54 -15.66 -0.27
N ARG A 147 -14.58 -16.26 -0.88
CA ARG A 147 -14.50 -17.55 -1.61
C ARG A 147 -14.23 -17.44 -3.12
N LEU A 148 -14.30 -16.23 -3.68
CA LEU A 148 -14.06 -15.96 -5.12
C LEU A 148 -12.83 -15.09 -5.30
N ALA A 149 -11.77 -15.38 -4.52
CA ALA A 149 -10.61 -14.50 -4.42
C ALA A 149 -9.95 -14.18 -5.77
N LEU A 150 -10.01 -15.13 -6.70
CA LEU A 150 -9.45 -14.97 -8.05
C LEU A 150 -10.24 -14.02 -8.96
N ALA A 151 -11.52 -13.74 -8.67
CA ALA A 151 -12.37 -12.93 -9.54
C ALA A 151 -12.29 -11.42 -9.23
N TYR A 152 -11.95 -11.03 -7.99
CA TYR A 152 -11.93 -9.61 -7.60
C TYR A 152 -10.61 -8.89 -7.95
N GLU A 153 -9.52 -9.64 -8.16
CA GLU A 153 -8.20 -9.04 -8.41
C GLU A 153 -8.09 -8.45 -9.81
N TRP A 154 -8.75 -9.05 -10.82
CA TRP A 154 -8.69 -8.60 -12.21
C TRP A 154 -9.17 -7.15 -12.41
N PRO A 155 -10.35 -6.74 -11.91
CA PRO A 155 -10.76 -5.34 -12.03
C PRO A 155 -9.79 -4.36 -11.36
N ALA A 156 -9.21 -4.71 -10.21
CA ALA A 156 -8.20 -3.88 -9.54
C ALA A 156 -6.92 -3.75 -10.38
N ALA A 157 -6.42 -4.86 -10.93
CA ALA A 157 -5.24 -4.86 -11.79
C ALA A 157 -5.45 -4.03 -13.06
N ILE A 158 -6.60 -4.20 -13.73
CA ILE A 158 -6.96 -3.42 -14.92
C ILE A 158 -7.06 -1.93 -14.56
N CYS A 159 -7.65 -1.61 -13.41
CA CYS A 159 -7.71 -0.22 -12.93
C CYS A 159 -6.32 0.36 -12.70
N ASN A 160 -5.44 -0.35 -11.99
CA ASN A 160 -4.07 0.10 -11.71
C ASN A 160 -3.25 0.29 -12.99
N LEU A 161 -3.36 -0.66 -13.93
CA LEU A 161 -2.69 -0.56 -15.23
C LEU A 161 -3.24 0.62 -16.04
N GLY A 162 -4.56 0.82 -16.01
CA GLY A 162 -5.21 1.96 -16.66
C GLY A 162 -4.76 3.30 -16.09
N ILE A 163 -4.63 3.41 -14.76
CA ILE A 163 -4.09 4.60 -14.08
C ILE A 163 -2.64 4.82 -14.51
N ALA A 164 -1.78 3.80 -14.40
CA ALA A 164 -0.36 3.91 -14.73
C ALA A 164 -0.14 4.27 -16.21
N ALA A 165 -0.86 3.62 -17.13
CA ALA A 165 -0.80 3.89 -18.56
C ALA A 165 -1.30 5.30 -18.89
N SER A 166 -2.37 5.76 -18.24
CA SER A 166 -2.89 7.12 -18.44
C SER A 166 -1.87 8.15 -17.98
N LEU A 167 -1.33 8.02 -16.75
CA LEU A 167 -0.33 8.95 -16.23
C LEU A 167 0.93 8.98 -17.11
N PHE A 168 1.41 7.81 -17.55
CA PHE A 168 2.55 7.72 -18.46
C PHE A 168 2.27 8.39 -19.82
N TRP A 169 1.09 8.17 -20.41
CA TRP A 169 0.71 8.80 -21.66
C TRP A 169 0.70 10.33 -21.55
N TYR A 170 0.15 10.87 -20.46
CA TYR A 170 0.16 12.31 -20.23
C TYR A 170 1.56 12.85 -19.96
N LEU A 171 2.43 12.09 -19.27
CA LEU A 171 3.82 12.47 -19.03
C LEU A 171 4.58 12.69 -20.34
N THR A 172 4.36 11.81 -21.32
CA THR A 172 5.04 11.92 -22.62
C THR A 172 4.59 13.12 -23.46
N ASN A 173 3.43 13.70 -23.16
CA ASN A 173 2.82 14.78 -23.95
C ASN A 173 2.88 16.16 -23.25
N GLU A 174 3.18 16.21 -21.95
CA GLU A 174 3.19 17.45 -21.19
C GLU A 174 4.50 18.24 -21.41
N LYS A 175 4.39 19.56 -21.54
CA LYS A 175 5.55 20.47 -21.73
C LYS A 175 5.90 21.26 -20.48
N ASP A 176 5.05 21.26 -19.47
CA ASP A 176 5.21 22.01 -18.22
C ASP A 176 6.17 21.30 -17.26
N VAL A 177 7.32 21.93 -16.98
CA VAL A 177 8.43 21.35 -16.18
C VAL A 177 8.04 21.04 -14.73
N SER A 178 7.11 21.80 -14.13
CA SER A 178 6.64 21.55 -12.76
C SER A 178 5.65 20.38 -12.71
N LEU A 179 4.78 20.27 -13.71
CA LEU A 179 3.83 19.17 -13.85
C LEU A 179 4.57 17.86 -14.17
N ASP A 180 5.61 17.94 -14.99
CA ASP A 180 6.49 16.84 -15.36
C ASP A 180 7.07 16.10 -14.14
N GLN A 181 7.67 16.81 -13.18
CA GLN A 181 8.24 16.15 -12.00
C GLN A 181 7.19 15.41 -11.16
N PHE A 182 6.05 16.05 -10.91
CA PHE A 182 4.96 15.45 -10.14
C PHE A 182 4.40 14.21 -10.84
N LEU A 183 4.14 14.33 -12.15
CA LEU A 183 3.58 13.25 -12.96
C LEU A 183 4.58 12.11 -13.15
N ARG A 184 5.86 12.43 -13.23
CA ARG A 184 6.95 11.46 -13.27
C ARG A 184 6.99 10.62 -12.00
N ILE A 185 6.96 11.25 -10.82
CA ILE A 185 6.96 10.53 -9.54
C ILE A 185 5.70 9.67 -9.41
N ALA A 186 4.52 10.21 -9.75
CA ALA A 186 3.27 9.46 -9.72
C ALA A 186 3.32 8.22 -10.64
N THR A 187 3.91 8.36 -11.83
CA THR A 187 4.08 7.27 -12.81
C THR A 187 5.10 6.24 -12.33
N GLU A 188 6.27 6.68 -11.86
CA GLU A 188 7.33 5.82 -11.33
C GLU A 188 6.84 4.99 -10.13
N CYS A 189 5.90 5.51 -9.33
CA CYS A 189 5.27 4.76 -8.24
C CYS A 189 4.10 3.86 -8.68
N ALA A 190 3.30 4.28 -9.66
CA ALA A 190 2.16 3.49 -10.14
C ALA A 190 2.57 2.23 -10.92
N ILE A 191 3.73 2.26 -11.60
CA ILE A 191 4.26 1.10 -12.35
C ILE A 191 4.53 -0.11 -11.44
N PRO A 192 5.29 0.01 -10.32
CA PRO A 192 5.45 -1.07 -9.35
C PRO A 192 4.12 -1.64 -8.84
N VAL A 193 3.14 -0.80 -8.53
CA VAL A 193 1.81 -1.26 -8.08
C VAL A 193 1.15 -2.13 -9.14
N ALA A 194 1.15 -1.69 -10.40
CA ALA A 194 0.58 -2.47 -11.51
C ALA A 194 1.34 -3.79 -11.73
N LEU A 195 2.67 -3.77 -11.69
CA LEU A 195 3.50 -4.97 -11.83
C LEU A 195 3.25 -5.98 -10.70
N PHE A 196 3.17 -5.51 -9.46
CA PHE A 196 2.90 -6.39 -8.31
C PHE A 196 1.49 -6.97 -8.37
N CYS A 197 0.51 -6.19 -8.82
CA CYS A 197 -0.86 -6.68 -9.02
C CYS A 197 -0.94 -7.75 -10.13
N MET A 198 -0.20 -7.57 -11.22
CA MET A 198 -0.09 -8.60 -12.25
C MET A 198 0.64 -9.85 -11.75
N GLY A 199 1.72 -9.67 -10.98
CA GLY A 199 2.45 -10.78 -10.37
C GLY A 199 1.58 -11.61 -9.42
N ASP A 200 0.78 -10.95 -8.59
CA ASP A 200 -0.19 -11.57 -7.70
C ASP A 200 -1.20 -12.43 -8.49
N ILE A 201 -1.84 -11.86 -9.52
CA ILE A 201 -2.81 -12.58 -10.37
C ILE A 201 -2.17 -13.75 -11.09
N ILE A 202 -0.98 -13.56 -11.66
CA ILE A 202 -0.27 -14.61 -12.39
C ILE A 202 0.05 -15.76 -11.43
N LEU A 203 0.57 -15.48 -10.24
CA LEU A 203 0.87 -16.51 -9.26
C LEU A 203 -0.39 -17.18 -8.73
N ALA A 204 -1.46 -16.41 -8.51
CA ALA A 204 -2.74 -16.94 -8.05
C ALA A 204 -3.42 -17.87 -9.08
N THR A 205 -3.14 -17.68 -10.38
CA THR A 205 -3.73 -18.47 -11.47
C THR A 205 -2.83 -19.57 -12.02
N ALA A 206 -1.52 -19.35 -12.08
CA ALA A 206 -0.56 -20.24 -12.75
C ALA A 206 0.21 -21.15 -11.78
N VAL A 207 0.39 -20.75 -10.51
CA VAL A 207 1.19 -21.49 -9.54
C VAL A 207 0.29 -21.98 -8.41
N SER A 208 0.21 -23.30 -8.24
CA SER A 208 -0.39 -23.99 -7.09
C SER A 208 -0.01 -23.28 -5.76
N PRO A 209 -0.85 -23.22 -4.71
CA PRO A 209 -0.70 -22.29 -3.58
C PRO A 209 0.69 -22.35 -2.94
N THR A 210 1.55 -21.45 -3.39
CA THR A 210 2.89 -21.23 -2.86
C THR A 210 2.88 -19.95 -2.05
N GLY A 211 3.73 -19.88 -1.01
CA GLY A 211 3.92 -18.65 -0.22
C GLY A 211 4.31 -17.42 -1.06
N TRP A 212 4.73 -17.61 -2.32
CA TRP A 212 5.06 -16.54 -3.26
C TRP A 212 3.90 -15.60 -3.55
N ARG A 213 2.64 -16.06 -3.51
CA ARG A 213 1.50 -15.14 -3.67
C ARG A 213 1.48 -14.07 -2.56
N GLY A 214 1.71 -14.50 -1.31
CA GLY A 214 1.76 -13.61 -0.15
C GLY A 214 2.83 -12.52 -0.28
N PHE A 215 3.96 -12.82 -0.94
CA PHE A 215 5.01 -11.83 -1.23
C PHE A 215 4.48 -10.64 -2.02
N PHE A 216 3.68 -10.90 -3.06
CA PHE A 216 3.10 -9.85 -3.90
C PHE A 216 1.94 -9.15 -3.21
N GLU A 217 1.02 -9.91 -2.61
CA GLU A 217 -0.16 -9.39 -1.91
C GLU A 217 0.23 -8.44 -0.77
N PHE A 218 1.19 -8.84 0.09
CA PHE A 218 1.57 -8.05 1.27
C PHE A 218 2.36 -6.80 0.88
N SER A 219 3.07 -6.86 -0.24
CA SER A 219 3.77 -5.71 -0.80
C SER A 219 2.81 -4.70 -1.43
N LEU A 220 1.74 -5.20 -2.08
CA LEU A 220 0.76 -4.38 -2.78
C LEU A 220 0.15 -3.30 -1.88
N SER A 221 -0.28 -3.67 -0.67
CA SER A 221 -0.88 -2.73 0.29
C SER A 221 0.08 -1.58 0.62
N ARG A 222 1.36 -1.89 0.82
CA ARG A 222 2.39 -0.89 1.16
C ARG A 222 2.72 0.01 -0.02
N LEU A 223 2.77 -0.56 -1.23
CA LEU A 223 3.07 0.18 -2.45
C LEU A 223 1.99 1.23 -2.76
N TYR A 224 0.73 0.98 -2.43
CA TYR A 224 -0.31 2.02 -2.52
C TYR A 224 -0.03 3.20 -1.60
N SER A 225 0.30 2.95 -0.33
CA SER A 225 0.67 3.99 0.62
C SER A 225 1.93 4.74 0.18
N THR A 226 2.95 4.02 -0.30
CA THR A 226 4.17 4.62 -0.86
C THR A 226 3.84 5.53 -2.03
N THR A 227 3.04 5.04 -2.98
CA THR A 227 2.61 5.82 -4.15
C THR A 227 1.86 7.07 -3.73
N PHE A 228 0.95 6.96 -2.77
CA PHE A 228 0.20 8.08 -2.25
C PHE A 228 1.10 9.12 -1.59
N PHE A 229 1.93 8.73 -0.61
CA PHE A 229 2.79 9.66 0.10
C PHE A 229 3.87 10.27 -0.80
N ALA A 230 4.49 9.48 -1.69
CA ALA A 230 5.47 9.97 -2.66
C ALA A 230 4.84 11.01 -3.58
N THR A 231 3.63 10.75 -4.10
CA THR A 231 2.89 11.69 -4.93
C THR A 231 2.52 12.96 -4.15
N LEU A 232 2.10 12.84 -2.88
CA LEU A 232 1.82 14.02 -2.06
C LEU A 232 3.08 14.86 -1.81
N ASN A 233 4.20 14.21 -1.50
CA ASN A 233 5.47 14.85 -1.15
C ASN A 233 6.19 15.45 -2.35
N ALA A 234 5.94 14.94 -3.55
CA ALA A 234 6.42 15.52 -4.81
C ALA A 234 5.98 16.98 -5.02
N ARG A 235 4.98 17.46 -4.27
CA ARG A 235 4.51 18.85 -4.28
C ARG A 235 5.38 19.80 -3.44
N ALA A 236 6.34 19.28 -2.67
CA ALA A 236 7.24 20.11 -1.89
C ALA A 236 8.04 21.05 -2.82
N PRO A 237 8.32 22.30 -2.39
CA PRO A 237 9.17 23.20 -3.15
C PRO A 237 10.54 22.57 -3.40
N LYS A 238 11.10 22.74 -4.61
CA LYS A 238 12.45 22.24 -4.99
C LYS A 238 13.58 22.76 -4.10
N GLU A 239 13.33 23.84 -3.35
CA GLU A 239 14.28 24.45 -2.41
C GLU A 239 14.25 23.80 -1.01
N ALA A 240 13.50 22.71 -0.81
CA ALA A 240 13.59 21.95 0.42
C ALA A 240 15.03 21.43 0.56
N PRO A 241 15.81 21.90 1.55
CA PRO A 241 17.16 21.40 1.75
C PRO A 241 17.11 19.89 1.99
N ASP A 242 18.09 19.15 1.46
CA ASP A 242 18.29 17.76 1.84
C ASP A 242 18.33 17.70 3.37
N ILE A 243 17.38 16.96 3.95
CA ILE A 243 17.22 16.94 5.40
C ILE A 243 18.32 16.05 5.96
N ASP A 244 19.48 16.64 6.25
CA ASP A 244 20.46 16.01 7.14
C ASP A 244 19.89 15.94 8.56
N ASN A 245 20.55 15.16 9.43
CA ASN A 245 20.07 14.93 10.79
C ASN A 245 19.94 16.24 11.61
N ASP A 246 20.78 17.24 11.31
CA ASP A 246 20.77 18.53 12.00
C ASP A 246 19.62 19.41 11.49
N THR A 247 19.39 19.44 10.19
CA THR A 247 18.23 20.08 9.54
C THR A 247 16.93 19.44 10.01
N PHE A 248 16.90 18.12 10.19
CA PHE A 248 15.75 17.41 10.76
C PHE A 248 15.45 17.93 12.16
N LYS A 249 16.46 17.97 13.04
CA LYS A 249 16.30 18.51 14.41
C LYS A 249 15.81 19.94 14.40
N VAL A 250 16.39 20.80 13.55
CA VAL A 250 15.97 22.20 13.42
C VAL A 250 14.52 22.32 12.93
N LEU A 251 14.11 21.52 11.93
CA LEU A 251 12.72 21.49 11.44
C LEU A 251 11.75 21.01 12.53
N VAL A 252 12.16 20.01 13.31
CA VAL A 252 11.40 19.51 14.46
C VAL A 252 11.25 20.59 15.53
N GLU A 253 12.33 21.25 15.93
CA GLU A 253 12.30 22.34 16.90
C GLU A 253 11.45 23.51 16.42
N LYS A 254 11.61 23.89 15.14
CA LYS A 254 10.79 24.92 14.49
C LYS A 254 9.31 24.50 14.47
N ARG A 255 9.01 23.22 14.25
CA ARG A 255 7.64 22.70 14.27
C ARG A 255 7.04 22.80 15.66
N VAL A 256 7.76 22.34 16.68
CA VAL A 256 7.34 22.45 18.09
C VAL A 256 7.17 23.92 18.49
N ALA A 257 8.02 24.82 18.00
CA ALA A 257 7.90 26.25 18.28
C ALA A 257 6.69 26.90 17.59
N SER A 258 6.24 26.37 16.45
CA SER A 258 5.10 26.92 15.68
C SER A 258 3.72 26.55 16.20
N CYS A 259 3.63 25.56 17.10
CA CYS A 259 2.37 25.17 17.74
C CYS A 259 1.96 26.24 18.77
N GLU A 260 0.74 26.76 18.65
CA GLU A 260 0.24 27.82 19.54
C GLU A 260 -0.12 27.28 20.94
N SER A 261 -0.59 26.03 21.01
CA SER A 261 -0.97 25.37 22.26
C SER A 261 0.15 24.50 22.83
N GLU A 262 0.38 24.57 24.14
CA GLU A 262 1.29 23.66 24.85
C GLU A 262 0.88 22.19 24.75
N GLU A 263 -0.41 21.92 24.61
CA GLU A 263 -0.92 20.56 24.43
C GLU A 263 -0.53 20.00 23.05
N GLU A 264 -0.62 20.85 22.01
CA GLU A 264 -0.17 20.52 20.66
C GLU A 264 1.36 20.30 20.62
N LYS A 265 2.13 21.09 21.38
CA LYS A 265 3.58 20.89 21.54
C LYS A 265 3.92 19.55 22.18
N ARG A 266 3.20 19.16 23.23
CA ARG A 266 3.41 17.86 23.90
C ARG A 266 3.04 16.70 22.98
N ALA A 267 1.89 16.77 22.31
CA ALA A 267 1.47 15.76 21.35
C ALA A 267 2.49 15.62 20.21
N THR A 268 2.95 16.75 19.66
CA THR A 268 3.96 16.76 18.59
C THR A 268 5.27 16.13 19.05
N ARG A 269 5.77 16.48 20.24
CA ARG A 269 6.98 15.86 20.80
C ARG A 269 6.81 14.36 21.07
N ALA A 270 5.66 13.94 21.59
CA ALA A 270 5.38 12.53 21.86
C ALA A 270 5.36 11.70 20.57
N VAL A 271 4.69 12.20 19.53
CA VAL A 271 4.68 11.57 18.20
C VAL A 271 6.09 11.48 17.64
N LEU A 272 6.87 12.56 17.72
CA LEU A 272 8.27 12.57 17.24
C LEU A 272 9.18 11.63 18.03
N SER A 273 9.02 11.52 19.34
CA SER A 273 9.80 10.57 20.15
C SER A 273 9.46 9.10 19.89
N LEU A 274 8.31 8.82 19.28
CA LEU A 274 7.95 7.46 18.84
C LEU A 274 8.49 7.14 17.45
N LEU A 275 8.91 8.16 16.70
CA LEU A 275 9.37 8.05 15.31
C LEU A 275 10.90 8.05 15.19
N LEU A 276 11.62 8.48 16.24
CA LEU A 276 13.08 8.49 16.36
C LEU A 276 13.54 7.37 17.30
#